data_AF-A0A842YAE3-F1
#
_entry.id   AF-A0A842YAE3-F1
#
_cell.length_a   1.000
_cell.length_b   1.000
_cell.length_c   1.000
_cell.angle_alpha   90.00
_cell.angle_beta   90.00
_cell.angle_gamma   90.00
#
_symmetry.space_group_name_H-M   'P 1'
#
loop_
_entity.id
_entity.type
_entity.pdbx_description
1 polymer ?
#
loop_
_entity_poly.entity_id
_entity_poly.type
_entity_poly.pdbx_seq_one_letter_code
_entity_poly.pdbx_strand_id
1 'polypeptide(L)'
;MTNRLFGVVYHENVNNWATAGLIEAIKAKGHTPMPFRLPDIAAQIPNKFTHLNEEDVSHMDGVLVRTIGFGTGDQITYRISLLEHLEDAGIYVMNPAYSFRRAKDKYATLTALNKAGIRVPRTFIGENLEAAIDFADEVGDVIIKPLIGARGMGM
;
A
#
# COMPACT_ATOMS: atom_id res chain seq x y z
N MET A 1 -24.63 18.81 1.65
CA MET A 1 -23.68 17.67 1.77
C MET A 1 -22.89 17.88 3.04
N THR A 2 -22.72 16.84 3.86
CA THR A 2 -21.86 16.91 5.05
C THR A 2 -20.40 17.05 4.59
N ASN A 3 -19.68 18.05 5.11
CA ASN A 3 -18.25 18.18 4.86
C ASN A 3 -17.52 17.01 5.55
N ARG A 4 -16.76 16.23 4.80
CA ARG A 4 -16.04 15.04 5.27
C ARG A 4 -14.55 15.26 5.15
N LEU A 5 -13.78 14.68 6.07
CA LEU A 5 -12.33 14.74 6.08
C LEU A 5 -11.75 13.48 5.43
N PHE A 6 -10.99 13.65 4.36
CA PHE A 6 -10.32 12.54 3.65
C PHE A 6 -8.81 12.68 3.67
N GLY A 7 -8.15 11.69 4.25
CA GLY A 7 -6.71 11.50 4.16
C GLY A 7 -6.26 11.19 2.74
N VAL A 8 -5.18 11.82 2.26
CA VAL A 8 -4.54 11.47 0.98
C VAL A 8 -3.07 11.13 1.22
N VAL A 9 -2.76 9.84 1.19
CA VAL A 9 -1.40 9.37 1.50
C VAL A 9 -0.44 9.72 0.37
N TYR A 10 0.68 10.34 0.69
CA TYR A 10 1.81 10.55 -0.23
C TYR A 10 3.14 10.13 0.43
N HIS A 11 4.23 10.21 -0.33
CA HIS A 11 5.58 9.94 0.19
C HIS A 11 6.55 11.09 -0.06
N GLU A 12 6.92 11.35 -1.32
CA GLU A 12 7.96 12.33 -1.66
C GLU A 12 7.39 13.68 -2.07
N ASN A 13 6.40 13.68 -2.97
CA ASN A 13 5.88 14.91 -3.55
C ASN A 13 4.35 14.92 -3.53
N VAL A 14 3.77 15.77 -2.68
CA VAL A 14 2.32 15.99 -2.60
C VAL A 14 1.75 16.60 -3.88
N ASN A 15 2.56 17.36 -4.62
CA ASN A 15 2.17 18.04 -5.86
C ASN A 15 2.29 17.14 -7.10
N ASN A 16 2.59 15.84 -6.95
CA ASN A 16 2.53 14.94 -8.11
C ASN A 16 1.10 14.89 -8.67
N TRP A 17 0.97 14.70 -9.98
CA TRP A 17 -0.32 14.82 -10.67
C TRP A 17 -1.43 13.93 -10.08
N ALA A 18 -1.09 12.74 -9.59
CA ALA A 18 -2.08 11.81 -9.06
C ALA A 18 -2.56 12.20 -7.66
N THR A 19 -1.65 12.66 -6.79
CA THR A 19 -2.01 13.18 -5.46
C THR A 19 -2.76 14.50 -5.58
N ALA A 20 -2.26 15.43 -6.40
CA ALA A 20 -2.93 16.70 -6.67
C ALA A 20 -4.32 16.49 -7.26
N GLY A 21 -4.48 15.58 -8.23
CA GLY A 21 -5.78 15.25 -8.81
C GLY A 21 -6.80 14.73 -7.79
N LEU A 22 -6.36 13.91 -6.82
CA LEU A 22 -7.24 13.44 -5.74
C LEU A 22 -7.63 14.58 -4.79
N ILE A 23 -6.67 15.43 -4.41
CA ILE A 23 -6.93 16.60 -3.55
C ILE A 23 -7.98 17.51 -4.21
N GLU A 24 -7.81 17.84 -5.49
CA GLU A 24 -8.75 18.70 -6.22
C GLU A 24 -10.11 18.03 -6.41
N ALA A 25 -10.15 16.72 -6.66
CA ALA A 25 -11.42 15.99 -6.75
C ALA A 25 -12.19 15.98 -5.42
N ILE A 26 -11.51 15.82 -4.28
CA ILE A 26 -12.10 15.86 -2.95
C ILE A 26 -12.70 17.26 -2.69
N LYS A 27 -11.94 18.33 -2.97
CA LYS A 27 -12.42 19.71 -2.86
C LYS A 27 -13.62 20.00 -3.75
N ALA A 28 -13.57 19.57 -5.02
CA ALA A 28 -14.65 19.76 -5.98
C ALA A 28 -15.96 19.05 -5.58
N LYS A 29 -15.88 18.02 -4.71
CA LYS A 29 -17.04 17.34 -4.12
C LYS A 29 -17.51 17.97 -2.80
N GLY A 30 -16.89 19.05 -2.35
CA GLY A 30 -17.27 19.76 -1.12
C GLY A 30 -16.77 19.08 0.16
N HIS A 31 -15.63 18.40 0.08
CA HIS A 31 -14.98 17.71 1.20
C HIS A 31 -13.58 18.29 1.47
N THR A 32 -13.05 18.04 2.67
CA THR A 32 -11.72 18.50 3.09
C THR A 32 -10.67 17.42 2.82
N PRO A 33 -9.69 17.65 1.94
CA PRO A 33 -8.53 16.76 1.82
C PRO A 33 -7.48 17.08 2.89
N MET A 34 -6.91 16.04 3.48
CA MET A 34 -5.74 16.12 4.36
C MET A 34 -4.62 15.26 3.76
N PRO A 35 -3.69 15.84 2.98
CA PRO A 35 -2.53 15.09 2.53
C PRO A 35 -1.57 14.84 3.69
N PHE A 36 -1.11 13.60 3.85
CA PHE A 36 -0.11 13.24 4.86
C PHE A 36 0.76 12.06 4.40
N ARG A 37 1.89 11.83 5.08
CA ARG A 37 2.68 10.60 4.90
C ARG A 37 2.38 9.65 6.05
N LEU A 38 2.30 8.33 5.80
CA LEU A 38 2.09 7.35 6.88
C LEU A 38 3.08 7.46 8.05
N PRO A 39 4.39 7.76 7.85
CA PRO A 39 5.32 7.97 8.96
C PRO A 39 4.98 9.15 9.87
N ASP A 40 4.14 10.07 9.41
CA ASP A 40 3.77 11.29 10.15
C ASP A 40 2.54 11.04 11.04
N ILE A 41 1.99 9.82 11.06
CA ILE A 41 0.87 9.42 11.91
C ILE A 41 1.37 8.51 13.02
N ALA A 42 1.08 8.89 14.25
CA ALA A 42 1.18 8.02 15.42
C ALA A 42 -0.19 7.42 15.75
N ALA A 43 -0.19 6.20 16.29
CA ALA A 43 -1.40 5.50 16.71
C ALA A 43 -1.34 5.14 18.20
N GLN A 44 -2.48 5.21 18.87
CA GLN A 44 -2.69 4.85 20.26
C GLN A 44 -3.98 4.02 20.37
N ILE A 45 -3.94 2.99 21.22
CA ILE A 45 -5.07 2.12 21.54
C ILE A 45 -6.01 2.82 22.56
N PRO A 46 -7.35 2.76 22.42
CA PRO A 46 -8.10 1.96 21.44
C PRO A 46 -8.03 2.50 20.01
N ASN A 47 -8.40 3.76 19.74
CA ASN A 47 -8.52 4.30 18.37
C ASN A 47 -8.19 5.79 18.32
N LYS A 48 -6.98 6.17 18.72
CA LYS A 48 -6.49 7.54 18.62
C LYS A 48 -5.33 7.63 17.63
N PHE A 49 -5.44 8.56 16.68
CA PHE A 49 -4.44 8.81 15.66
C PHE A 49 -4.04 10.29 15.71
N THR A 50 -2.75 10.56 15.77
CA THR A 50 -2.21 11.91 15.90
C THR A 50 -1.22 12.15 14.77
N HIS A 51 -1.39 13.24 14.02
CA HIS A 51 -0.40 13.67 13.05
C HIS A 51 0.78 14.35 13.76
N LEU A 52 1.96 14.39 13.12
CA LEU A 52 3.22 14.89 13.71
C LEU A 52 3.14 16.35 14.20
N ASN A 53 2.19 17.14 13.69
CA ASN A 53 1.89 18.50 14.16
C ASN A 53 0.98 18.54 15.41
N GLU A 54 0.82 17.42 16.12
CA GLU A 54 -0.04 17.25 17.30
C GLU A 54 -1.56 17.37 17.02
N GLU A 55 -1.96 17.25 15.75
CA GLU A 55 -3.37 17.28 15.35
C GLU A 55 -4.01 15.90 15.52
N ASP A 56 -5.17 15.83 16.19
CA ASP A 56 -5.98 14.62 16.29
C ASP A 56 -6.71 14.38 14.97
N VAL A 57 -6.35 13.27 14.31
CA VAL A 57 -6.91 12.87 13.00
C VAL A 57 -7.81 11.64 13.10
N SER A 58 -8.23 11.27 14.31
CA SER A 58 -9.07 10.09 14.56
C SER A 58 -10.47 10.21 13.96
N HIS A 59 -10.86 11.42 13.55
CA HIS A 59 -12.16 11.76 13.00
C HIS A 59 -12.19 11.77 11.45
N MET A 60 -11.13 11.29 10.79
CA MET A 60 -11.13 11.11 9.33
C MET A 60 -12.26 10.17 8.89
N ASP A 61 -13.01 10.55 7.86
CA ASP A 61 -14.03 9.69 7.25
C ASP A 61 -13.41 8.60 6.37
N GLY A 62 -12.22 8.84 5.84
CA GLY A 62 -11.49 7.84 5.06
C GLY A 62 -10.09 8.28 4.64
N VAL A 63 -9.31 7.33 4.15
CA VAL A 63 -7.91 7.50 3.75
C VAL A 63 -7.68 6.86 2.39
N LEU A 64 -7.18 7.66 1.43
CA LEU A 64 -6.76 7.19 0.11
C LEU A 64 -5.26 6.83 0.12
N VAL A 65 -4.98 5.53 0.21
CA VAL A 65 -3.65 4.92 0.19
C VAL A 65 -3.11 4.86 -1.24
N ARG A 66 -2.19 5.76 -1.55
CA ARG A 66 -1.45 5.75 -2.83
C ARG A 66 -0.11 5.04 -2.74
N THR A 67 0.47 4.99 -1.54
CA THR A 67 1.79 4.44 -1.28
C THR A 67 1.93 4.16 0.21
N ILE A 68 2.81 3.22 0.57
CA ILE A 68 3.27 3.01 1.96
C ILE A 68 4.66 3.60 2.19
N GLY A 69 5.21 4.30 1.19
CA GLY A 69 6.56 4.84 1.19
C GLY A 69 7.66 3.77 1.11
N PHE A 70 8.92 4.23 1.17
CA PHE A 70 10.10 3.38 1.33
C PHE A 70 10.44 3.23 2.82
N GLY A 71 11.08 2.11 3.18
CA GLY A 71 11.50 1.85 4.54
C GLY A 71 12.06 0.44 4.72
N THR A 72 12.55 0.16 5.92
CA THR A 72 12.93 -1.18 6.37
C THR A 72 11.71 -2.11 6.47
N GLY A 73 11.94 -3.41 6.64
CA GLY A 73 10.86 -4.38 6.89
C GLY A 73 9.94 -3.92 8.01
N ASP A 74 10.50 -3.58 9.18
CA ASP A 74 9.74 -3.12 10.34
C ASP A 74 8.95 -1.83 10.08
N GLN A 75 9.55 -0.87 9.38
CA GLN A 75 8.86 0.38 9.02
C GLN A 75 7.68 0.13 8.09
N ILE A 76 7.83 -0.78 7.13
CA ILE A 76 6.76 -1.16 6.21
C ILE A 76 5.67 -1.95 6.93
N THR A 77 6.05 -2.89 7.80
CA THR A 77 5.13 -3.66 8.65
C THR A 77 4.30 -2.72 9.53
N TYR A 78 4.94 -1.77 10.23
CA TYR A 78 4.26 -0.77 11.04
C TYR A 78 3.20 0.00 10.23
N ARG A 79 3.55 0.45 9.02
CA ARG A 79 2.63 1.23 8.17
C ARG A 79 1.46 0.39 7.65
N ILE A 80 1.65 -0.90 7.43
CA ILE A 80 0.55 -1.83 7.09
C ILE A 80 -0.37 -1.98 8.31
N SER A 81 0.19 -2.23 9.50
CA SER A 81 -0.58 -2.35 10.74
C SER A 81 -1.31 -1.05 11.11
N LEU A 82 -0.72 0.12 10.81
CA LEU A 82 -1.40 1.41 10.95
C LEU A 82 -2.64 1.50 10.06
N LEU A 83 -2.53 1.07 8.79
CA LEU A 83 -3.67 1.06 7.87
C LEU A 83 -4.76 0.08 8.33
N GLU A 84 -4.38 -1.10 8.82
CA GLU A 84 -5.32 -2.06 9.41
C GLU A 84 -6.01 -1.48 10.66
N HIS A 85 -5.26 -0.76 11.52
CA HIS A 85 -5.83 -0.11 12.70
C HIS A 85 -6.80 1.02 12.33
N LEU A 86 -6.53 1.79 11.27
CA LEU A 86 -7.50 2.76 10.73
C LEU A 86 -8.80 2.05 10.28
N GLU A 87 -8.69 0.91 9.60
CA GLU A 87 -9.86 0.10 9.20
C GLU A 87 -10.66 -0.37 10.42
N ASP A 88 -9.98 -0.92 11.43
CA ASP A 88 -10.60 -1.39 12.69
C ASP A 88 -11.26 -0.26 13.49
N ALA A 89 -10.72 0.97 13.38
CA ALA A 89 -11.29 2.17 13.99
C ALA A 89 -12.54 2.70 13.24
N GLY A 90 -12.92 2.07 12.12
CA GLY A 90 -14.07 2.48 11.29
C GLY A 90 -13.74 3.55 10.26
N ILE A 91 -12.47 3.90 10.08
CA ILE A 91 -12.02 4.84 9.05
C ILE A 91 -11.93 4.07 7.73
N TYR A 92 -12.60 4.57 6.68
CA TYR A 92 -12.62 3.88 5.40
C TYR A 92 -11.25 3.97 4.69
N VAL A 93 -10.56 2.85 4.48
CA VAL A 93 -9.24 2.83 3.81
C VAL A 93 -9.37 2.35 2.37
N MET A 94 -8.95 3.19 1.42
CA MET A 94 -8.96 2.90 -0.02
C MET A 94 -7.54 2.98 -0.62
N ASN A 95 -6.93 1.91 -1.11
CA ASN A 95 -7.41 0.54 -1.09
C ASN A 95 -7.20 -0.08 0.30
N PRO A 96 -8.00 -1.09 0.68
CA PRO A 96 -7.86 -1.76 1.96
C PRO A 96 -6.43 -2.27 2.19
N ALA A 97 -5.95 -2.22 3.43
CA ALA A 97 -4.57 -2.44 3.82
C ALA A 97 -4.03 -3.77 3.26
N TYR A 98 -4.77 -4.85 3.49
CA TYR A 98 -4.39 -6.18 3.05
C TYR A 98 -4.41 -6.33 1.51
N SER A 99 -5.39 -5.73 0.83
CA SER A 99 -5.47 -5.74 -0.64
C SER A 99 -4.30 -4.98 -1.26
N PHE A 100 -3.97 -3.82 -0.69
CA PHE A 100 -2.82 -3.02 -1.09
C PHE A 100 -1.50 -3.78 -0.88
N ARG A 101 -1.31 -4.40 0.29
CA ARG A 101 -0.14 -5.26 0.58
C ARG A 101 0.00 -6.38 -0.44
N ARG A 102 -1.09 -7.14 -0.68
CA ARG A 102 -1.11 -8.25 -1.64
C ARG A 102 -0.70 -7.80 -3.04
N ALA A 103 -1.20 -6.66 -3.52
CA ALA A 103 -0.90 -6.14 -4.84
C ALA A 103 0.59 -5.72 -5.02
N LYS A 104 1.31 -5.46 -3.93
CA LYS A 104 2.75 -5.13 -3.97
C LYS A 104 3.66 -6.35 -3.89
N ASP A 105 3.12 -7.51 -3.50
CA ASP A 105 3.81 -8.78 -3.39
C ASP A 105 3.50 -9.63 -4.62
N LYS A 106 4.52 -9.89 -5.44
CA LYS A 106 4.34 -10.68 -6.68
C LYS A 106 3.93 -12.12 -6.38
N TYR A 107 4.45 -12.73 -5.33
CA TYR A 107 4.07 -14.08 -4.96
C TYR A 107 2.61 -14.13 -4.51
N ALA A 108 2.21 -13.23 -3.60
CA ALA A 108 0.83 -13.16 -3.13
C ALA A 108 -0.16 -12.84 -4.28
N THR A 109 0.25 -11.97 -5.20
CA THR A 109 -0.54 -11.62 -6.40
C THR A 109 -0.71 -12.83 -7.31
N LEU A 110 0.38 -13.51 -7.70
CA LEU A 110 0.33 -14.67 -8.60
C LEU A 110 -0.48 -15.82 -7.99
N THR A 111 -0.33 -16.06 -6.68
CA THR A 111 -1.13 -17.05 -5.95
C THR A 111 -2.62 -16.70 -5.98
N ALA A 112 -2.97 -15.42 -5.76
CA ALA A 112 -4.36 -14.97 -5.79
C ALA A 112 -4.99 -15.08 -7.20
N LEU A 113 -4.24 -14.71 -8.24
CA LEU A 113 -4.68 -14.83 -9.63
C LEU A 113 -4.90 -16.30 -10.02
N ASN A 114 -3.93 -17.17 -9.71
CA ASN A 114 -4.05 -18.60 -9.98
C ASN A 114 -5.25 -19.21 -9.26
N LYS A 115 -5.44 -18.89 -7.98
CA LYS A 115 -6.60 -19.34 -7.20
C LYS A 115 -7.93 -18.89 -7.81
N ALA A 116 -7.97 -17.73 -8.48
CA ALA A 116 -9.14 -17.21 -9.17
C ALA A 116 -9.34 -17.80 -10.58
N GLY A 117 -8.51 -18.77 -11.02
CA GLY A 117 -8.58 -19.37 -12.34
C GLY A 117 -7.98 -18.50 -13.46
N ILE A 118 -7.27 -17.42 -13.10
CA ILE A 118 -6.55 -16.59 -14.07
C ILE A 118 -5.20 -17.24 -14.36
N ARG A 119 -4.90 -17.44 -15.65
CA ARG A 119 -3.62 -18.01 -16.08
C ARG A 119 -2.46 -17.13 -15.64
N VAL A 120 -1.47 -17.74 -14.99
CA VAL A 120 -0.21 -17.12 -14.58
C VAL A 120 0.97 -17.90 -15.17
N PRO A 121 2.14 -17.28 -15.39
CA PRO A 121 3.33 -18.01 -15.85
C PRO A 121 3.80 -19.03 -14.80
N ARG A 122 4.44 -20.12 -15.25
CA ARG A 122 5.18 -21.02 -14.36
C ARG A 122 6.20 -20.18 -13.59
N THR A 123 6.16 -20.25 -12.26
CA THR A 123 6.95 -19.39 -11.40
C THR A 123 7.53 -20.21 -10.26
N PHE A 124 8.84 -20.17 -10.08
CA PHE A 124 9.52 -20.63 -8.88
C PHE A 124 9.67 -19.46 -7.90
N ILE A 125 9.39 -19.71 -6.63
CA ILE A 125 9.59 -18.76 -5.52
C ILE A 125 10.33 -19.49 -4.41
N GLY A 126 11.50 -19.00 -4.02
CA GLY A 126 12.28 -19.60 -2.95
C GLY A 126 13.61 -18.91 -2.71
N GLU A 127 14.26 -19.28 -1.61
CA GLU A 127 15.60 -18.79 -1.22
C GLU A 127 16.70 -19.83 -1.53
N ASN A 128 16.33 -21.03 -1.97
CA ASN A 128 17.27 -22.08 -2.35
C ASN A 128 17.71 -21.89 -3.81
N LEU A 129 19.00 -21.62 -4.00
CA LEU A 129 19.60 -21.40 -5.31
C LEU A 129 19.62 -22.64 -6.19
N GLU A 130 19.91 -23.81 -5.63
CA GLU A 130 19.98 -25.09 -6.37
C GLU A 130 18.61 -25.43 -6.98
N ALA A 131 17.54 -25.35 -6.17
CA ALA A 131 16.18 -25.56 -6.65
C ALA A 131 15.74 -24.51 -7.70
N ALA A 132 16.28 -23.29 -7.64
CA ALA A 132 16.02 -22.27 -8.64
C ALA A 132 16.71 -22.59 -9.99
N ILE A 133 17.92 -23.16 -9.93
CA ILE A 133 18.67 -23.62 -11.12
C ILE A 133 17.94 -24.80 -11.75
N ASP A 134 17.53 -25.80 -10.96
CA ASP A 134 16.78 -26.95 -11.46
C ASP A 134 15.50 -26.53 -12.18
N PHE A 135 14.78 -25.55 -11.62
CA PHE A 135 13.59 -25.00 -12.28
C PHE A 135 13.93 -24.30 -13.60
N ALA A 136 15.00 -23.52 -13.66
CA ALA A 136 15.43 -22.85 -14.89
C ALA A 136 15.83 -23.85 -15.98
N ASP A 137 16.56 -24.91 -15.62
CA ASP A 137 16.93 -25.99 -16.55
C ASP A 137 15.69 -26.72 -17.09
N GLU A 138 14.64 -26.85 -16.28
CA GLU A 138 13.36 -27.46 -16.69
C GLU A 138 12.55 -26.59 -17.67
N VAL A 139 12.51 -25.27 -17.46
CA VAL A 139 11.61 -24.36 -18.19
C VAL A 139 12.28 -23.57 -19.32
N GLY A 140 13.62 -23.56 -19.37
CA GLY A 140 14.40 -22.78 -20.32
C GLY A 140 14.56 -21.32 -19.90
N ASP A 141 14.28 -20.38 -20.79
CA ASP A 141 14.49 -18.96 -20.53
C ASP A 141 13.62 -18.46 -19.36
N VAL A 142 14.26 -17.83 -18.37
CA VAL A 142 13.60 -17.31 -17.15
C VAL A 142 13.77 -15.81 -17.01
N ILE A 143 12.82 -15.19 -16.28
CA ILE A 143 12.95 -13.80 -15.81
C ILE A 143 13.04 -13.82 -14.29
N ILE A 144 14.15 -13.31 -13.76
CA ILE A 144 14.37 -13.16 -12.32
C ILE A 144 13.83 -11.81 -11.89
N LYS A 145 12.99 -11.78 -10.84
CA LYS A 145 12.42 -10.54 -10.30
C LYS A 145 12.45 -10.56 -8.77
N PRO A 146 12.71 -9.42 -8.11
CA PRO A 146 12.56 -9.35 -6.65
C PRO A 146 11.08 -9.50 -6.26
N LEU A 147 10.84 -10.09 -5.08
CA LEU A 147 9.50 -10.31 -4.51
C LEU A 147 8.72 -9.00 -4.39
N ILE A 148 9.33 -8.02 -3.71
CA ILE A 148 8.77 -6.68 -3.50
C ILE A 148 9.49 -5.70 -4.44
N GLY A 149 8.71 -4.85 -5.11
CA GLY A 149 9.27 -3.79 -5.94
C GLY A 149 8.20 -3.09 -6.76
N ALA A 150 8.45 -1.84 -7.12
CA ALA A 150 7.62 -1.03 -8.01
C ALA A 150 8.50 -0.37 -9.07
N ARG A 151 7.89 0.07 -10.18
CA ARG A 151 8.54 0.84 -11.25
C ARG A 151 9.56 0.08 -12.12
N GLY A 152 9.65 -1.24 -12.02
CA GLY A 152 10.51 -2.04 -12.90
C GLY A 152 12.02 -1.80 -12.75
N MET A 153 12.48 -1.18 -11.65
CA MET A 153 13.90 -0.88 -11.38
C MET A 153 14.74 -2.12 -11.00
N GLY A 154 14.23 -3.31 -11.29
CA GLY A 154 14.89 -4.60 -11.09
C GLY A 154 14.39 -5.61 -12.12
N MET A 155 14.12 -5.12 -13.34
CA MET A 155 14.06 -5.95 -14.55
C MET A 155 15.46 -6.03 -15.14
#